data_AF-A0A3S0FWB1-F1
#
_entry.id   AF-A0A3S0FWB1-F1
#
_cell.length_a   1.000
_cell.length_b   1.000
_cell.length_c   1.000
_cell.angle_alpha   90.00
_cell.angle_beta   90.00
_cell.angle_gamma   90.00
#
_symmetry.space_group_name_H-M   'P 1'
#
loop_
_entity.id
_entity.type
_entity.pdbx_description
1 polymer ?
#
loop_
_entity_poly.entity_id
_entity_poly.type
_entity_poly.pdbx_seq_one_letter_code
_entity_poly.pdbx_strand_id
1 'polypeptide(L)'
;LAQADGALDAKMTKLASASGCFTCHSIESGKPGPNGMAPIGPAWQDVAKRYQGDKKAADALLKTVLQGSNPYGSHWKDKVSGLAMPPNAVAIKEADAKMLVKWILALK
;
A
#
# COMPACT_ATOMS: atom_id res chain seq x y z
N LEU A 1 -4.86 24.66 -2.70
CA LEU A 1 -4.50 23.48 -1.88
C LEU A 1 -5.35 22.27 -2.26
N ALA A 2 -6.70 22.31 -2.19
CA ALA A 2 -7.55 21.17 -2.59
C ALA A 2 -7.40 20.65 -4.04
N GLN A 3 -7.12 21.51 -5.03
CA GLN A 3 -6.88 21.06 -6.41
C GLN A 3 -5.53 20.33 -6.59
N ALA A 4 -4.53 20.66 -5.77
CA ALA A 4 -3.22 19.99 -5.80
C ALA A 4 -3.31 18.58 -5.21
N ASP A 5 -4.13 18.41 -4.17
CA ASP A 5 -4.40 17.11 -3.55
C ASP A 5 -5.17 16.19 -4.52
N GLY A 6 -6.23 16.69 -5.18
CA GLY A 6 -6.99 15.88 -6.15
C GLY A 6 -6.18 15.44 -7.38
N ALA A 7 -5.31 16.30 -7.91
CA ALA A 7 -4.43 15.93 -9.03
C ALA A 7 -3.37 14.90 -8.61
N LEU A 8 -2.83 15.03 -7.39
CA LEU A 8 -1.91 14.05 -6.81
C LEU A 8 -2.61 12.70 -6.57
N ASP A 9 -3.80 12.72 -5.99
CA ASP A 9 -4.63 11.52 -5.74
C ASP A 9 -4.92 10.76 -7.03
N ALA A 10 -5.33 11.48 -8.08
CA ALA A 10 -5.57 10.88 -9.40
C ALA A 10 -4.30 10.28 -9.99
N LYS A 11 -3.15 10.96 -9.87
CA LYS A 11 -1.85 10.47 -10.35
C LYS A 11 -1.42 9.21 -9.60
N MET A 12 -1.52 9.19 -8.26
CA MET A 12 -1.10 8.06 -7.44
C MET A 12 -2.01 6.86 -7.61
N THR A 13 -3.33 7.09 -7.71
CA THR A 13 -4.31 6.05 -8.03
C THR A 13 -4.02 5.44 -9.40
N LYS A 14 -3.73 6.26 -10.42
CA LYS A 14 -3.37 5.76 -11.76
C LYS A 14 -2.06 4.96 -11.74
N LEU A 15 -1.02 5.46 -11.05
CA LEU A 15 0.25 4.76 -10.91
C LEU A 15 0.06 3.39 -10.26
N ALA A 16 -0.69 3.32 -9.18
CA ALA A 16 -0.89 2.07 -8.46
C ALA A 16 -1.76 1.08 -9.21
N SER A 17 -2.76 1.56 -9.96
CA SER A 17 -3.54 0.74 -10.90
C SER A 17 -2.63 0.14 -11.98
N ALA A 18 -1.81 0.97 -12.63
CA ALA A 18 -0.87 0.52 -13.67
C ALA A 18 0.21 -0.44 -13.13
N SER A 19 0.56 -0.32 -11.85
CA SER A 19 1.52 -1.19 -11.17
C SER A 19 0.88 -2.44 -10.54
N GLY A 20 -0.43 -2.65 -10.75
CA GLY A 20 -1.16 -3.83 -10.27
C GLY A 20 -1.44 -3.86 -8.76
N CYS A 21 -1.21 -2.76 -8.04
CA CYS A 21 -1.33 -2.75 -6.58
C CYS A 21 -2.78 -3.02 -6.11
N PHE A 22 -3.76 -2.57 -6.89
CA PHE A 22 -5.19 -2.75 -6.58
C PHE A 22 -5.71 -4.17 -6.80
N THR A 23 -4.90 -5.09 -7.32
CA THR A 23 -5.25 -6.51 -7.32
C THR A 23 -5.32 -7.08 -5.91
N CYS A 24 -4.49 -6.56 -4.99
CA CYS A 24 -4.41 -7.06 -3.63
C CYS A 24 -4.82 -6.04 -2.57
N HIS A 25 -4.70 -4.74 -2.87
CA HIS A 25 -4.97 -3.66 -1.91
C HIS A 25 -6.19 -2.85 -2.30
N SER A 26 -6.83 -2.26 -1.29
CA SER A 26 -7.78 -1.16 -1.44
C SER A 26 -7.22 0.11 -0.81
N ILE A 27 -7.74 1.26 -1.26
CA ILE A 27 -7.54 2.51 -0.51
C ILE A 27 -8.31 2.41 0.80
N GLU A 28 -9.63 2.21 0.69
CA GLU A 28 -10.55 2.24 1.82
C GLU A 28 -10.48 0.97 2.68
N SER A 29 -10.57 1.16 4.00
CA SER A 29 -10.64 0.07 4.98
C SER A 29 -11.92 -0.77 4.82
N GLY A 30 -11.84 -2.04 5.25
CA GLY A 30 -13.01 -2.91 5.38
C GLY A 30 -13.53 -3.52 4.08
N LYS A 31 -12.87 -3.33 2.93
CA LYS A 31 -13.24 -4.04 1.70
C LYS A 31 -12.98 -5.55 1.87
N PRO A 32 -13.97 -6.41 1.58
CA PRO A 32 -13.77 -7.86 1.66
C PRO A 32 -12.85 -8.33 0.53
N GLY A 33 -12.12 -9.41 0.79
CA GLY A 33 -11.40 -10.16 -0.23
C GLY A 33 -12.33 -11.06 -1.06
N PRO A 34 -11.75 -11.81 -2.03
CA PRO A 34 -12.51 -12.75 -2.84
C PRO A 34 -13.30 -13.74 -1.99
N ASN A 35 -14.50 -14.11 -2.44
CA ASN A 35 -15.35 -15.12 -1.80
C ASN A 35 -15.67 -14.83 -0.31
N GLY A 36 -15.69 -13.56 0.10
CA GLY A 36 -15.98 -13.16 1.49
C GLY A 36 -14.82 -13.36 2.47
N MET A 37 -13.62 -13.67 1.97
CA MET A 37 -12.42 -13.77 2.78
C MET A 37 -11.94 -12.38 3.28
N ALA A 38 -11.00 -12.37 4.21
CA ALA A 38 -10.24 -11.17 4.54
C ALA A 38 -9.56 -10.58 3.28
N PRO A 39 -9.37 -9.25 3.20
CA PRO A 39 -8.68 -8.62 2.07
C PRO A 39 -7.29 -9.23 1.85
N ILE A 40 -6.81 -9.27 0.61
CA ILE A 40 -5.53 -9.93 0.28
C ILE A 40 -4.36 -9.18 0.92
N GLY A 41 -4.31 -7.86 0.75
CA GLY A 41 -3.40 -6.96 1.42
C GLY A 41 -4.18 -5.97 2.31
N PRO A 42 -3.51 -5.30 3.25
CA PRO A 42 -4.15 -4.30 4.08
C PRO A 42 -4.64 -3.11 3.24
N ALA A 43 -5.74 -2.50 3.66
CA ALA A 43 -6.16 -1.22 3.09
C ALA A 43 -5.12 -0.13 3.40
N TRP A 44 -4.91 0.79 2.47
CA TRP A 44 -3.89 1.82 2.65
C TRP A 44 -4.24 2.84 3.74
N GLN A 45 -5.51 3.08 4.02
CA GLN A 45 -5.93 3.84 5.20
C GLN A 45 -5.49 3.16 6.51
N ASP A 46 -5.62 1.83 6.59
CA ASP A 46 -5.14 1.08 7.76
C ASP A 46 -3.61 1.15 7.88
N VAL A 47 -2.89 1.12 6.75
CA VAL A 47 -1.43 1.30 6.71
C VAL A 47 -1.06 2.70 7.23
N ALA A 48 -1.71 3.75 6.72
CA ALA A 48 -1.46 5.12 7.14
C ALA A 48 -1.68 5.30 8.65
N LYS A 49 -2.79 4.78 9.16
CA LYS A 49 -3.14 4.80 10.59
C LYS A 49 -2.11 4.06 11.44
N ARG A 50 -1.66 2.88 11.00
CA ARG A 50 -0.68 2.06 11.75
C ARG A 50 0.66 2.76 11.90
N TYR A 51 1.11 3.46 10.87
CA TYR A 51 2.43 4.10 10.81
C TYR A 51 2.39 5.62 11.08
N GLN A 52 1.26 6.13 11.58
CA GLN A 52 1.11 7.55 11.86
C GLN A 52 2.18 8.04 12.84
N GLY A 53 2.92 9.08 12.44
CA GLY A 53 3.99 9.68 13.25
C GLY A 53 5.33 8.93 13.22
N ASP A 54 5.42 7.76 12.58
CA ASP A 54 6.69 7.04 12.42
C ASP A 54 7.53 7.63 11.28
N LYS A 55 8.61 8.33 11.65
CA LYS A 55 9.54 8.96 10.71
C LYS A 55 10.31 7.96 9.84
N LYS A 56 10.37 6.69 10.22
CA LYS A 56 11.06 5.62 9.48
C LYS A 56 10.13 4.82 8.57
N ALA A 57 8.82 5.03 8.67
CA ALA A 57 7.82 4.25 7.94
C ALA A 57 8.00 4.34 6.43
N ALA A 58 8.30 5.53 5.89
CA ALA A 58 8.43 5.71 4.45
C ALA A 58 9.55 4.82 3.84
N ASP A 59 10.71 4.76 4.48
CA ASP A 59 11.83 3.97 3.98
C ASP A 59 11.60 2.46 4.18
N ALA A 60 11.02 2.07 5.32
CA ALA A 60 10.69 0.69 5.61
C ALA A 60 9.62 0.14 4.63
N LEU A 61 8.57 0.92 4.36
CA LEU A 61 7.52 0.56 3.42
C LEU A 61 8.03 0.58 1.98
N LEU A 62 8.87 1.54 1.58
CA LEU A 62 9.51 1.54 0.26
C LEU A 62 10.30 0.25 0.02
N LYS A 63 11.12 -0.17 1.00
CA LYS A 63 11.85 -1.43 0.93
C LYS A 63 10.89 -2.61 0.77
N THR A 64 9.79 -2.61 1.52
CA THR A 64 8.77 -3.67 1.47
C THR A 64 8.08 -3.72 0.11
N VAL A 65 7.74 -2.57 -0.49
CA VAL A 65 7.15 -2.50 -1.85
C VAL A 65 8.10 -3.09 -2.88
N LEU A 66 9.37 -2.70 -2.86
CA LEU A 66 10.33 -3.14 -3.88
C LEU A 66 10.76 -4.59 -3.71
N GLN A 67 10.96 -5.04 -2.47
CA GLN A 67 11.59 -6.33 -2.14
C GLN A 67 10.60 -7.40 -1.68
N GLY A 68 9.33 -7.04 -1.50
CA GLY A 68 8.31 -7.90 -0.94
C GLY A 68 8.29 -7.89 0.59
N SER A 69 7.25 -8.50 1.16
CA SER A 69 7.09 -8.64 2.61
C SER A 69 7.48 -10.04 3.11
N ASN A 70 7.84 -10.13 4.39
CA ASN A 70 8.19 -11.40 5.01
C ASN A 70 6.92 -12.22 5.34
N PRO A 71 6.77 -13.46 4.84
CA PRO A 71 5.61 -14.32 5.12
C PRO A 71 5.46 -14.68 6.61
N TYR A 72 6.53 -14.64 7.40
CA TYR A 72 6.53 -15.01 8.82
C TYR A 72 6.50 -13.81 9.77
N GLY A 73 6.67 -12.59 9.23
CA GLY A 73 6.77 -11.34 10.00
C GLY A 73 5.65 -10.36 9.70
N SER A 74 4.55 -10.80 9.09
CA SER A 74 3.47 -9.89 8.68
C SER A 74 2.82 -9.22 9.88
N HIS A 75 2.94 -7.90 9.95
CA HIS A 75 2.23 -7.03 10.90
C HIS A 75 0.69 -7.06 10.73
N TRP A 76 0.20 -7.78 9.71
CA TRP A 76 -1.19 -7.91 9.32
C TRP A 76 -1.73 -9.34 9.50
N LYS A 77 -1.02 -10.19 10.26
CA LYS A 77 -1.48 -11.54 10.59
C LYS A 77 -2.93 -11.50 11.10
N ASP A 78 -3.76 -12.41 10.59
CA ASP A 78 -5.19 -12.56 10.89
C ASP A 78 -6.07 -11.36 10.48
N LYS A 79 -5.51 -10.34 9.81
CA LYS A 79 -6.25 -9.20 9.23
C LYS A 79 -6.38 -9.26 7.72
N VAL A 80 -5.49 -10.01 7.08
CA VAL A 80 -5.43 -10.18 5.62
C VAL A 80 -5.28 -11.66 5.29
N SER A 81 -5.70 -12.05 4.09
CA SER A 81 -5.57 -13.42 3.59
C SER A 81 -4.25 -13.67 2.86
N GLY A 82 -3.58 -12.63 2.37
CA GLY A 82 -2.29 -12.73 1.70
C GLY A 82 -1.15 -13.04 2.66
N LEU A 83 -0.38 -14.08 2.36
CA LEU A 83 0.76 -14.51 3.17
C LEU A 83 1.92 -13.51 3.10
N ALA A 84 2.28 -13.09 1.88
CA ALA A 84 3.34 -12.13 1.61
C ALA A 84 3.05 -11.35 0.33
N MET A 85 3.50 -10.11 0.30
CA MET A 85 3.53 -9.31 -0.93
C MET A 85 4.78 -9.69 -1.73
N PRO A 86 4.68 -10.04 -3.01
CA PRO A 86 5.84 -10.32 -3.85
C PRO A 86 6.69 -9.05 -4.08
N PRO A 87 7.97 -9.18 -4.47
CA PRO A 87 8.79 -8.05 -4.87
C PRO A 87 8.20 -7.33 -6.08
N ASN A 88 7.97 -6.01 -5.98
CA ASN A 88 7.36 -5.22 -7.06
C ASN A 88 8.38 -4.41 -7.88
N ALA A 89 9.69 -4.56 -7.66
CA ALA A 89 10.71 -3.83 -8.41
C ALA A 89 10.66 -4.04 -9.93
N VAL A 90 9.99 -5.12 -10.40
CA VAL A 90 9.73 -5.38 -11.83
C VAL A 90 8.54 -4.58 -12.38
N ALA A 91 7.61 -4.17 -11.51
CA ALA A 91 6.38 -3.48 -11.88
C ALA A 91 6.45 -1.96 -11.67
N ILE A 92 7.30 -1.49 -10.75
CA ILE A 92 7.41 -0.07 -10.40
C ILE A 92 8.86 0.34 -10.11
N LYS A 93 9.24 1.55 -10.56
CA LYS A 93 10.55 2.15 -10.30
C LYS A 93 10.62 2.69 -8.87
N GLU A 94 11.81 2.70 -8.27
CA GLU A 94 12.01 3.19 -6.89
C GLU A 94 11.48 4.60 -6.65
N ALA A 95 11.70 5.53 -7.59
CA ALA A 95 11.22 6.91 -7.45
C ALA A 95 9.69 6.99 -7.39
N ASP A 96 9.00 6.23 -8.24
CA ASP A 96 7.54 6.16 -8.27
C ASP A 96 6.99 5.45 -7.03
N ALA A 97 7.62 4.35 -6.61
CA ALA A 97 7.28 3.64 -5.38
C ALA A 97 7.44 4.54 -4.15
N LYS A 98 8.49 5.36 -4.10
CA LYS A 98 8.71 6.33 -3.02
C LYS A 98 7.63 7.39 -2.97
N MET A 99 7.18 7.89 -4.12
CA MET A 99 6.05 8.82 -4.20
C MET A 99 4.76 8.16 -3.72
N LEU A 100 4.49 6.94 -4.20
CA LEU A 100 3.29 6.18 -3.83
C LEU A 100 3.23 5.90 -2.33
N VAL A 101 4.33 5.45 -1.72
CA VAL A 101 4.40 5.19 -0.27
C VAL A 101 4.15 6.45 0.55
N LYS A 102 4.72 7.59 0.15
CA LYS A 102 4.47 8.86 0.84
C LYS A 102 3.01 9.28 0.77
N TRP A 103 2.39 9.11 -0.40
CA TRP A 103 0.97 9.38 -0.58
C TRP A 103 0.11 8.43 0.28
N ILE A 104 0.42 7.12 0.30
CA ILE A 104 -0.24 6.14 1.18
C ILE A 104 -0.20 6.59 2.65
N LEU A 105 0.97 7.01 3.15
CA LEU A 105 1.13 7.45 4.54
C LEU A 105 0.40 8.77 4.87
N ALA A 106 -0.03 9.53 3.87
CA ALA A 106 -0.81 10.75 4.04
C ALA A 106 -2.33 10.52 4.01
N LEU A 107 -2.78 9.30 3.69
CA LEU A 107 -4.20 8.93 3.70
C LEU A 107 -4.75 8.95 5.14
N LYS A 108 -6.06 9.16 5.25
CA LYS A 108 -6.81 9.17 6.51
C LYS A 108 -7.59 7.90 6.69
#